data_AF-X1EVA1-F1
#
_entry.id   AF-X1EVA1-F1
#
_cell.length_a   1.000
_cell.length_b   1.000
_cell.length_c   1.000
_cell.angle_alpha   90.00
_cell.angle_beta   90.00
_cell.angle_gamma   90.00
#
_symmetry.space_group_name_H-M   'P 1'
#
loop_
_entity.id
_entity.type
_entity.pdbx_description
1 polymer ?
#
loop_
_entity_poly.entity_id
_entity_poly.type
_entity_poly.pdbx_seq_one_letter_code
_entity_poly.pdbx_strand_id
1 'polypeptide(L)'
;MKKVELLAPAKNLKAIKAAMKYVDSVYFGIKKFNMRMRSENFAMEDLNKVVDFCHKNDLKVYLTTNILIYDNELEILREIIEKSKVAGVNAVIVHDIAAVQIAKDFNIPFHISTQCNVSNSIAARFYENLGAERIILARELSLEKIKEIKRNLTSAEVETFIHGAMCTSVSGRCYFSQDICGTEEKSANRGTCEQPCRRRWWVRAETGEEYIYDGVRFLNSRDLCTIAYIPELINAKIDAFKIEGRMKHPHYVNVVAKSYREAIDAYYNGTFTKTKVGRWVTDLKKVYNRGFTPGFYFKRMTEEDHQHKSPSNLSHYRYIKVGQIDKYNPRTGFANITLDNGYLTQNDDIIIMGKSTDTYIHQEAKIIKFKEKEVSKTPRGTKVKPLLAELKIEGKAISNGVDKIYIFTDKTYKKKKYSL
;
A
#
# COMPACT_ATOMS: atom_id res chain seq x y z
N MET A 1 -19.76 19.38 -5.48
CA MET A 1 -19.75 18.02 -4.89
C MET A 1 -18.38 17.82 -4.24
N LYS A 2 -18.32 17.37 -2.96
CA LYS A 2 -17.03 17.05 -2.31
C LYS A 2 -16.36 15.91 -3.10
N LYS A 3 -15.07 16.06 -3.45
CA LYS A 3 -14.31 14.98 -4.10
C LYS A 3 -14.07 13.84 -3.11
N VAL A 4 -14.10 12.60 -3.59
CA VAL A 4 -13.73 11.42 -2.79
C VAL A 4 -12.28 11.53 -2.29
N GLU A 5 -12.04 11.14 -1.04
CA GLU A 5 -10.70 11.10 -0.45
C GLU A 5 -9.94 9.86 -0.95
N LEU A 6 -8.68 10.01 -1.36
CA LEU A 6 -7.78 8.89 -1.66
C LEU A 6 -6.75 8.73 -0.55
N LEU A 7 -6.78 7.57 0.10
CA LEU A 7 -5.97 7.21 1.26
C LEU A 7 -4.90 6.17 0.90
N ALA A 8 -3.62 6.54 1.07
CA ALA A 8 -2.48 5.64 0.83
C ALA A 8 -1.89 4.98 2.09
N PRO A 9 -1.40 3.74 1.98
CA PRO A 9 -0.66 3.08 3.04
C PRO A 9 0.78 3.59 3.14
N ALA A 10 1.29 3.71 4.36
CA ALA A 10 2.70 3.97 4.62
C ALA A 10 3.27 3.02 5.68
N LYS A 11 4.48 2.52 5.42
CA LYS A 11 5.33 1.85 6.42
C LYS A 11 6.48 2.72 6.93
N ASN A 12 6.85 3.75 6.18
CA ASN A 12 7.97 4.64 6.43
C ASN A 12 7.81 5.93 5.61
N LEU A 13 8.69 6.91 5.84
CA LEU A 13 8.59 8.23 5.20
C LEU A 13 8.79 8.18 3.68
N LYS A 14 9.56 7.20 3.17
CA LYS A 14 9.72 6.98 1.73
C LYS A 14 8.39 6.66 1.06
N ALA A 15 7.56 5.84 1.69
CA ALA A 15 6.23 5.51 1.16
C ALA A 15 5.30 6.73 1.15
N ILE A 16 5.36 7.59 2.18
CA ILE A 16 4.62 8.86 2.22
C ILE A 16 5.09 9.76 1.07
N LYS A 17 6.39 10.01 0.95
CA LYS A 17 6.98 10.82 -0.14
C LYS A 17 6.63 10.28 -1.53
N ALA A 18 6.58 8.97 -1.66
CA ALA A 18 6.21 8.30 -2.91
C ALA A 18 4.75 8.57 -3.32
N ALA A 19 3.85 8.78 -2.36
CA ALA A 19 2.42 8.93 -2.62
C ALA A 19 1.92 10.38 -2.51
N MET A 20 2.60 11.25 -1.76
CA MET A 20 2.07 12.55 -1.28
C MET A 20 1.52 13.48 -2.36
N LYS A 21 2.02 13.38 -3.61
CA LYS A 21 1.52 14.19 -4.73
C LYS A 21 0.17 13.73 -5.29
N TYR A 22 -0.31 12.55 -4.86
CA TYR A 22 -1.43 11.85 -5.45
C TYR A 22 -2.53 11.53 -4.45
N VAL A 23 -2.33 11.74 -3.15
CA VAL A 23 -3.28 11.31 -2.11
C VAL A 23 -3.65 12.48 -1.22
N ASP A 24 -4.84 12.39 -0.62
CA ASP A 24 -5.31 13.40 0.34
C ASP A 24 -4.93 13.01 1.78
N SER A 25 -4.69 11.72 1.99
CA SER A 25 -4.42 11.17 3.32
C SER A 25 -3.50 9.96 3.28
N VAL A 26 -2.83 9.72 4.40
CA VAL A 26 -1.99 8.54 4.63
C VAL A 26 -2.38 7.83 5.91
N TYR A 27 -2.27 6.49 5.91
CA TYR A 27 -2.39 5.70 7.12
C TYR A 27 -1.16 4.83 7.37
N PHE A 28 -0.75 4.76 8.63
CA PHE A 28 0.38 3.97 9.08
C PHE A 28 0.15 3.43 10.49
N GLY A 29 1.04 2.56 10.94
CA GLY A 29 1.08 2.13 12.34
C GLY A 29 2.44 2.47 12.95
N ILE A 30 2.48 2.48 14.27
CA ILE A 30 3.72 2.45 15.04
C ILE A 30 4.24 1.01 15.13
N LYS A 31 5.37 0.78 15.80
CA LYS A 31 5.99 -0.57 15.90
C LYS A 31 5.07 -1.65 16.49
N LYS A 32 4.05 -1.28 17.28
CA LYS A 32 3.10 -2.20 17.92
C LYS A 32 1.64 -1.83 17.61
N PHE A 33 0.69 -2.64 18.07
CA PHE A 33 -0.76 -2.35 18.06
C PHE A 33 -1.42 -2.21 16.68
N ASN A 34 -0.94 -2.87 15.62
CA ASN A 34 -1.56 -2.72 14.29
C ASN A 34 -1.48 -3.99 13.45
N MET A 35 -2.38 -4.14 12.48
CA MET A 35 -2.46 -5.35 11.63
C MET A 35 -1.22 -5.65 10.74
N ARG A 36 -0.21 -4.78 10.73
CA ARG A 36 1.01 -4.96 9.93
C ARG A 36 2.24 -4.70 10.81
N MET A 37 2.29 -5.29 12.00
CA MET A 37 3.43 -5.16 12.92
C MET A 37 4.76 -5.60 12.31
N ARG A 38 4.72 -6.49 11.31
CA ARG A 38 5.90 -6.92 10.55
C ARG A 38 6.40 -5.92 9.50
N SER A 39 5.70 -4.82 9.25
CA SER A 39 6.28 -3.73 8.43
C SER A 39 7.27 -2.91 9.26
N GLU A 40 8.05 -2.06 8.58
CA GLU A 40 9.06 -1.20 9.21
C GLU A 40 8.45 -0.37 10.35
N ASN A 41 7.31 0.28 10.06
CA ASN A 41 6.55 1.12 10.99
C ASN A 41 7.36 2.29 11.57
N PHE A 42 6.65 3.28 12.10
CA PHE A 42 7.31 4.40 12.76
C PHE A 42 7.56 4.08 14.23
N ALA A 43 8.67 4.60 14.77
CA ALA A 43 8.88 4.64 16.20
C ALA A 43 7.89 5.66 16.81
N MET A 44 7.51 5.46 18.08
CA MET A 44 6.53 6.36 18.72
C MET A 44 7.12 7.76 18.90
N GLU A 45 8.42 7.82 19.15
CA GLU A 45 9.20 9.04 19.37
C GLU A 45 9.30 9.89 18.10
N ASP A 46 9.20 9.26 16.93
CA ASP A 46 9.24 9.93 15.63
C ASP A 46 7.86 10.46 15.18
N LEU A 47 6.79 10.19 15.94
CA LEU A 47 5.42 10.47 15.50
C LEU A 47 5.19 11.95 15.15
N ASN A 48 5.63 12.87 16.02
CA ASN A 48 5.50 14.32 15.80
C ASN A 48 6.15 14.74 14.48
N LYS A 49 7.38 14.28 14.22
CA LYS A 49 8.13 14.60 12.99
C LYS A 49 7.39 14.10 11.74
N VAL A 50 6.78 12.93 11.82
CA VAL A 50 6.03 12.34 10.69
C VAL A 50 4.73 13.10 10.45
N VAL A 51 3.98 13.44 11.50
CA VAL A 51 2.75 14.21 11.39
C VAL A 51 3.03 15.60 10.84
N ASP A 52 4.02 16.31 11.39
CA ASP A 52 4.47 17.61 10.89
C ASP A 52 4.84 17.58 9.41
N PHE A 53 5.55 16.53 8.98
CA PHE A 53 5.90 16.35 7.58
C PHE A 53 4.65 16.20 6.71
N CYS A 54 3.68 15.41 7.13
CA CYS A 54 2.43 15.20 6.40
C CYS A 54 1.60 16.49 6.32
N HIS A 55 1.39 17.18 7.44
CA HIS A 55 0.61 18.43 7.47
C HIS A 55 1.25 19.54 6.64
N LYS A 56 2.60 19.66 6.64
CA LYS A 56 3.33 20.59 5.75
C LYS A 56 3.15 20.29 4.26
N ASN A 57 2.64 19.13 3.91
CA ASN A 57 2.32 18.71 2.53
C ASN A 57 0.81 18.48 2.35
N ASP A 58 -0.02 19.10 3.19
CA ASP A 58 -1.49 19.06 3.12
C ASP A 58 -2.11 17.65 3.20
N LEU A 59 -1.41 16.71 3.84
CA LEU A 59 -1.89 15.34 4.02
C LEU A 59 -2.54 15.15 5.39
N LYS A 60 -3.74 14.56 5.40
CA LYS A 60 -4.31 14.02 6.64
C LYS A 60 -3.59 12.74 7.06
N VAL A 61 -3.47 12.54 8.38
CA VAL A 61 -2.74 11.42 8.98
C VAL A 61 -3.68 10.57 9.82
N TYR A 62 -3.75 9.27 9.50
CA TYR A 62 -4.50 8.30 10.29
C TYR A 62 -3.58 7.23 10.89
N LEU A 63 -3.57 7.11 12.22
CA LEU A 63 -2.79 6.09 12.90
C LEU A 63 -3.63 4.83 13.11
N THR A 64 -3.12 3.66 12.77
CA THR A 64 -3.81 2.40 13.03
C THR A 64 -3.48 1.85 14.41
N THR A 65 -4.52 1.61 15.21
CA THR A 65 -4.51 0.81 16.46
C THR A 65 -5.47 -0.39 16.33
N ASN A 66 -5.53 -0.96 15.12
CA ASN A 66 -6.56 -1.91 14.72
C ASN A 66 -6.13 -3.36 14.98
N ILE A 67 -6.08 -3.78 16.24
CA ILE A 67 -5.90 -5.19 16.62
C ILE A 67 -6.80 -5.51 17.81
N LEU A 68 -6.86 -6.79 18.19
CA LEU A 68 -7.40 -7.20 19.49
C LEU A 68 -6.51 -6.68 20.62
N ILE A 69 -7.12 -6.22 21.71
CA ILE A 69 -6.44 -5.63 22.87
C ILE A 69 -6.79 -6.47 24.12
N TYR A 70 -5.79 -6.79 24.94
CA TYR A 70 -6.01 -7.43 26.25
C TYR A 70 -5.88 -6.43 27.39
N ASP A 71 -6.45 -6.76 28.56
CA ASP A 71 -6.50 -5.86 29.72
C ASP A 71 -5.12 -5.32 30.15
N ASN A 72 -4.10 -6.17 30.12
CA ASN A 72 -2.72 -5.78 30.45
C ASN A 72 -2.07 -4.85 29.40
N GLU A 73 -2.72 -4.62 28.26
CA GLU A 73 -2.27 -3.74 27.18
C GLU A 73 -3.01 -2.40 27.16
N LEU A 74 -4.06 -2.23 27.98
CA LEU A 74 -4.91 -1.04 27.97
C LEU A 74 -4.14 0.24 28.27
N GLU A 75 -3.24 0.23 29.27
CA GLU A 75 -2.48 1.42 29.64
C GLU A 75 -1.53 1.86 28.52
N ILE A 76 -0.89 0.90 27.85
CA ILE A 76 -0.03 1.18 26.69
C ILE A 76 -0.86 1.78 25.55
N LEU A 77 -2.07 1.26 25.32
CA LEU A 77 -2.97 1.80 24.32
C LEU A 77 -3.41 3.25 24.66
N ARG A 78 -3.68 3.55 25.93
CA ARG A 78 -3.97 4.92 26.40
C ARG A 78 -2.83 5.87 26.08
N GLU A 79 -1.60 5.49 26.43
CA GLU A 79 -0.39 6.28 26.12
C GLU A 79 -0.24 6.52 24.60
N ILE A 80 -0.46 5.49 23.78
CA ILE A 80 -0.40 5.60 22.32
C ILE A 80 -1.44 6.61 21.81
N ILE A 81 -2.68 6.52 22.28
CA ILE A 81 -3.79 7.39 21.84
C ILE A 81 -3.57 8.83 22.29
N GLU A 82 -3.15 9.04 23.54
CA GLU A 82 -2.82 10.36 24.08
C GLU A 82 -1.71 11.03 23.26
N LYS A 83 -0.58 10.35 23.07
CA LYS A 83 0.53 10.86 22.27
C LYS A 83 0.13 11.10 20.81
N SER A 84 -0.79 10.31 20.26
CA SER A 84 -1.34 10.54 18.92
C SER A 84 -2.14 11.84 18.85
N LYS A 85 -2.94 12.12 19.87
CA LYS A 85 -3.69 13.38 19.99
C LYS A 85 -2.73 14.57 20.08
N VAL A 86 -1.73 14.48 20.96
CA VAL A 86 -0.70 15.53 21.13
C VAL A 86 0.07 15.77 19.83
N ALA A 87 0.40 14.72 19.10
CA ALA A 87 1.10 14.81 17.81
C ALA A 87 0.26 15.41 16.68
N GLY A 88 -1.05 15.58 16.87
CA GLY A 88 -1.96 16.10 15.83
C GLY A 88 -2.40 15.05 14.80
N VAL A 89 -2.40 13.76 15.15
CA VAL A 89 -3.00 12.72 14.29
C VAL A 89 -4.47 13.07 14.04
N ASN A 90 -4.90 13.06 12.78
CA ASN A 90 -6.26 13.48 12.41
C ASN A 90 -7.32 12.48 12.88
N ALA A 91 -7.02 11.17 12.86
CA ALA A 91 -7.88 10.15 13.43
C ALA A 91 -7.11 8.85 13.74
N VAL A 92 -7.59 8.07 14.70
CA VAL A 92 -7.12 6.69 14.94
C VAL A 92 -8.05 5.66 14.29
N ILE A 93 -7.49 4.68 13.58
CA ILE A 93 -8.24 3.55 13.02
C ILE A 93 -8.24 2.43 14.05
N VAL A 94 -9.40 2.20 14.68
CA VAL A 94 -9.57 1.32 15.83
C VAL A 94 -10.35 0.05 15.47
N HIS A 95 -10.11 -1.03 16.20
CA HIS A 95 -10.86 -2.28 16.09
C HIS A 95 -11.58 -2.62 17.40
N ASP A 96 -10.83 -2.63 18.50
CA ASP A 96 -11.35 -2.97 19.82
C ASP A 96 -12.28 -1.87 20.37
N ILE A 97 -13.33 -2.27 21.09
CA ILE A 97 -14.25 -1.31 21.73
C ILE A 97 -13.53 -0.52 22.83
N ALA A 98 -12.56 -1.11 23.52
CA ALA A 98 -11.72 -0.38 24.47
C ALA A 98 -10.97 0.76 23.78
N ALA A 99 -10.45 0.54 22.57
CA ALA A 99 -9.79 1.57 21.78
C ALA A 99 -10.76 2.69 21.35
N VAL A 100 -12.03 2.36 21.06
CA VAL A 100 -13.09 3.36 20.83
C VAL A 100 -13.31 4.23 22.07
N GLN A 101 -13.47 3.61 23.24
CA GLN A 101 -13.71 4.37 24.48
C GLN A 101 -12.51 5.25 24.85
N ILE A 102 -11.29 4.72 24.75
CA ILE A 102 -10.08 5.50 25.02
C ILE A 102 -9.94 6.67 24.03
N ALA A 103 -10.25 6.47 22.74
CA ALA A 103 -10.24 7.56 21.77
C ALA A 103 -11.23 8.68 22.15
N LYS A 104 -12.40 8.32 22.69
CA LYS A 104 -13.37 9.28 23.22
C LYS A 104 -12.87 10.01 24.46
N ASP A 105 -12.28 9.29 25.42
CA ASP A 105 -11.69 9.88 26.63
C ASP A 105 -10.69 11.01 26.29
N PHE A 106 -9.87 10.79 25.25
CA PHE A 106 -8.87 11.77 24.79
C PHE A 106 -9.41 12.75 23.73
N ASN A 107 -10.69 12.70 23.38
CA ASN A 107 -11.31 13.51 22.33
C ASN A 107 -10.51 13.50 21.00
N ILE A 108 -10.03 12.33 20.58
CA ILE A 108 -9.42 12.15 19.26
C ILE A 108 -10.43 11.50 18.31
N PRO A 109 -10.59 12.02 17.08
CA PRO A 109 -11.42 11.36 16.07
C PRO A 109 -11.00 9.92 15.84
N PHE A 110 -11.98 9.05 15.57
CA PHE A 110 -11.70 7.65 15.31
C PHE A 110 -12.50 7.11 14.12
N HIS A 111 -11.85 6.18 13.42
CA HIS A 111 -12.39 5.45 12.29
C HIS A 111 -12.51 3.97 12.65
N ILE A 112 -13.60 3.33 12.28
CA ILE A 112 -13.81 1.91 12.54
C ILE A 112 -13.10 1.07 11.49
N SER A 113 -12.20 0.20 11.94
CA SER A 113 -11.45 -0.71 11.07
C SER A 113 -12.37 -1.72 10.39
N THR A 114 -11.97 -2.17 9.19
CA THR A 114 -12.61 -3.31 8.51
C THR A 114 -12.62 -4.58 9.36
N GLN A 115 -11.71 -4.69 10.34
CA GLN A 115 -11.72 -5.76 11.34
C GLN A 115 -12.96 -5.75 12.24
N CYS A 116 -13.79 -4.72 12.25
CA CYS A 116 -15.10 -4.75 12.94
C CYS A 116 -16.19 -5.45 12.13
N ASN A 117 -15.90 -5.86 10.87
CA ASN A 117 -16.80 -6.58 9.97
C ASN A 117 -18.16 -5.88 9.78
N VAL A 118 -18.16 -4.54 9.68
CA VAL A 118 -19.37 -3.76 9.47
C VAL A 118 -19.93 -4.04 8.07
N SER A 119 -20.99 -4.84 8.02
CA SER A 119 -21.57 -5.39 6.79
C SER A 119 -23.06 -5.05 6.59
N ASN A 120 -23.66 -4.30 7.50
CA ASN A 120 -25.06 -3.91 7.46
C ASN A 120 -25.29 -2.55 8.16
N SER A 121 -26.46 -1.96 7.92
CA SER A 121 -26.80 -0.61 8.39
C SER A 121 -26.97 -0.52 9.91
N ILE A 122 -27.42 -1.59 10.59
CA ILE A 122 -27.57 -1.61 12.05
C ILE A 122 -26.19 -1.49 12.72
N ALA A 123 -25.23 -2.30 12.28
CA ALA A 123 -23.85 -2.24 12.78
C ALA A 123 -23.20 -0.88 12.46
N ALA A 124 -23.44 -0.33 11.26
CA ALA A 124 -22.89 0.96 10.89
C ALA A 124 -23.44 2.10 11.78
N ARG A 125 -24.76 2.14 12.00
CA ARG A 125 -25.39 3.12 12.90
C ARG A 125 -24.95 2.98 14.35
N PHE A 126 -24.71 1.75 14.82
CA PHE A 126 -24.17 1.54 16.16
C PHE A 126 -22.85 2.29 16.34
N TYR A 127 -21.92 2.16 15.40
CA TYR A 127 -20.64 2.88 15.48
C TYR A 127 -20.77 4.39 15.22
N GLU A 128 -21.66 4.82 14.33
CA GLU A 128 -21.99 6.25 14.15
C GLU A 128 -22.47 6.86 15.48
N ASN A 129 -23.39 6.20 16.17
CA ASN A 129 -23.91 6.64 17.47
C ASN A 129 -22.85 6.65 18.58
N LEU A 130 -21.80 5.82 18.46
CA LEU A 130 -20.66 5.88 19.36
C LEU A 130 -19.75 7.10 19.12
N GLY A 131 -19.88 7.76 17.97
CA GLY A 131 -19.09 8.93 17.57
C GLY A 131 -18.08 8.67 16.45
N ALA A 132 -18.19 7.55 15.71
CA ALA A 132 -17.26 7.27 14.62
C ALA A 132 -17.41 8.28 13.48
N GLU A 133 -16.33 8.99 13.12
CA GLU A 133 -16.35 9.90 11.96
C GLU A 133 -16.35 9.13 10.64
N ARG A 134 -15.79 7.91 10.63
CA ARG A 134 -15.68 7.09 9.43
C ARG A 134 -15.75 5.61 9.73
N ILE A 135 -16.41 4.87 8.84
CA ILE A 135 -16.58 3.42 8.94
C ILE A 135 -15.95 2.77 7.71
N ILE A 136 -14.94 1.95 7.96
CA ILE A 136 -14.27 1.17 6.91
C ILE A 136 -15.04 -0.15 6.77
N LEU A 137 -15.80 -0.26 5.69
CA LEU A 137 -16.75 -1.36 5.54
C LEU A 137 -16.06 -2.71 5.32
N ALA A 138 -16.83 -3.78 5.57
CA ALA A 138 -16.42 -5.15 5.29
C ALA A 138 -16.11 -5.32 3.79
N ARG A 139 -15.08 -6.11 3.48
CA ARG A 139 -14.58 -6.28 2.11
C ARG A 139 -15.42 -7.23 1.27
N GLU A 140 -16.37 -7.91 1.88
CA GLU A 140 -17.27 -8.89 1.27
C GLU A 140 -18.59 -8.28 0.75
N LEU A 141 -18.72 -6.95 0.78
CA LEU A 141 -19.92 -6.24 0.35
C LEU A 141 -19.98 -5.98 -1.15
N SER A 142 -21.19 -6.07 -1.70
CA SER A 142 -21.51 -5.54 -3.02
C SER A 142 -21.71 -4.03 -2.99
N LEU A 143 -21.61 -3.38 -4.15
CA LEU A 143 -21.81 -1.95 -4.27
C LEU A 143 -23.21 -1.51 -3.84
N GLU A 144 -24.23 -2.31 -4.13
CA GLU A 144 -25.61 -2.03 -3.71
C GLU A 144 -25.76 -2.06 -2.19
N LYS A 145 -25.13 -3.02 -1.51
CA LYS A 145 -25.12 -3.08 -0.03
C LYS A 145 -24.40 -1.88 0.57
N ILE A 146 -23.31 -1.42 -0.07
CA ILE A 146 -22.58 -0.22 0.37
C ILE A 146 -23.46 1.03 0.25
N LYS A 147 -24.19 1.18 -0.87
CA LYS A 147 -25.18 2.27 -1.05
C LYS A 147 -26.27 2.22 0.01
N GLU A 148 -26.78 1.04 0.33
CA GLU A 148 -27.78 0.86 1.38
C GLU A 148 -27.27 1.29 2.76
N ILE A 149 -26.06 0.86 3.13
CA ILE A 149 -25.42 1.29 4.38
C ILE A 149 -25.24 2.80 4.40
N LYS A 150 -24.68 3.39 3.32
CA LYS A 150 -24.44 4.83 3.25
C LYS A 150 -25.73 5.65 3.38
N ARG A 151 -26.84 5.21 2.77
CA ARG A 151 -28.15 5.88 2.90
C ARG A 151 -28.73 5.86 4.32
N ASN A 152 -28.28 4.92 5.14
CA ASN A 152 -28.74 4.74 6.52
C ASN A 152 -27.86 5.47 7.55
N LEU A 153 -26.78 6.11 7.12
CA LEU A 153 -25.90 6.92 7.95
C LEU A 153 -26.27 8.40 7.80
N THR A 154 -26.12 9.14 8.88
CA THR A 154 -26.49 10.56 8.97
C THR A 154 -25.29 11.49 8.85
N SER A 155 -24.14 11.07 9.35
CA SER A 155 -22.94 11.89 9.47
C SER A 155 -21.65 11.12 9.16
N ALA A 156 -21.58 9.83 9.51
CA ALA A 156 -20.36 9.05 9.33
C ALA A 156 -20.01 8.86 7.84
N GLU A 157 -18.72 9.01 7.55
CA GLU A 157 -18.15 8.71 6.24
C GLU A 157 -18.02 7.20 6.01
N VAL A 158 -18.15 6.76 4.76
CA VAL A 158 -17.93 5.38 4.34
C VAL A 158 -16.61 5.28 3.59
N GLU A 159 -15.75 4.38 4.05
CA GLU A 159 -14.47 4.05 3.42
C GLU A 159 -14.47 2.60 2.90
N THR A 160 -13.94 2.40 1.70
CA THR A 160 -13.82 1.07 1.09
C THR A 160 -12.44 0.84 0.48
N PHE A 161 -12.00 -0.42 0.42
CA PHE A 161 -10.75 -0.77 -0.25
C PHE A 161 -10.94 -0.75 -1.76
N ILE A 162 -10.01 -0.15 -2.50
CA ILE A 162 -10.07 -0.09 -3.98
C ILE A 162 -8.97 -0.92 -4.65
N HIS A 163 -7.90 -1.20 -3.93
CA HIS A 163 -6.75 -1.90 -4.48
C HIS A 163 -5.98 -2.68 -3.45
N GLY A 164 -5.33 -3.75 -3.90
CA GLY A 164 -4.32 -4.50 -3.14
C GLY A 164 -4.82 -5.84 -2.62
N ALA A 165 -4.00 -6.47 -1.78
CA ALA A 165 -4.22 -7.83 -1.32
C ALA A 165 -5.61 -8.05 -0.70
N MET A 166 -6.36 -9.05 -1.21
CA MET A 166 -7.54 -9.60 -0.53
C MET A 166 -7.11 -10.66 0.49
N CYS A 167 -7.95 -10.85 1.52
CA CYS A 167 -7.81 -11.97 2.46
C CYS A 167 -8.77 -13.09 2.04
N THR A 168 -8.41 -14.33 2.32
CA THR A 168 -9.34 -15.47 2.19
C THR A 168 -10.36 -15.52 3.34
N SER A 169 -10.07 -14.83 4.46
CA SER A 169 -10.92 -14.79 5.64
C SER A 169 -11.69 -13.48 5.72
N VAL A 170 -12.84 -13.52 6.39
CA VAL A 170 -13.80 -12.41 6.44
C VAL A 170 -13.16 -11.16 7.06
N SER A 171 -12.91 -10.16 6.22
CA SER A 171 -12.28 -8.88 6.57
C SER A 171 -11.01 -9.02 7.42
N GLY A 172 -10.23 -10.08 7.16
CA GLY A 172 -8.93 -10.32 7.79
C GLY A 172 -8.97 -10.96 9.18
N ARG A 173 -10.14 -11.31 9.71
CA ARG A 173 -10.26 -12.09 10.97
C ARG A 173 -9.91 -13.56 10.71
N CYS A 174 -8.79 -14.04 11.26
CA CYS A 174 -8.24 -15.34 10.88
C CYS A 174 -7.35 -15.97 11.97
N TYR A 175 -7.57 -17.25 12.27
CA TYR A 175 -6.73 -18.05 13.17
C TYR A 175 -5.69 -18.91 12.44
N PHE A 176 -5.83 -19.06 11.12
CA PHE A 176 -4.99 -19.97 10.33
C PHE A 176 -3.47 -19.76 10.50
N SER A 177 -3.03 -18.51 10.70
CA SER A 177 -1.62 -18.20 10.91
C SER A 177 -1.07 -18.66 12.26
N GLN A 178 -1.82 -18.46 13.35
CA GLN A 178 -1.38 -18.90 14.67
C GLN A 178 -1.42 -20.42 14.79
N ASP A 179 -2.44 -21.06 14.21
CA ASP A 179 -2.62 -22.51 14.30
C ASP A 179 -1.49 -23.24 13.57
N ILE A 180 -1.18 -22.82 12.34
CA ILE A 180 -0.06 -23.40 11.56
C ILE A 180 1.30 -23.13 12.20
N CYS A 181 1.45 -22.03 12.93
CA CYS A 181 2.70 -21.73 13.63
C CYS A 181 2.75 -22.30 15.06
N GLY A 182 1.66 -22.84 15.59
CA GLY A 182 1.56 -23.33 16.96
C GLY A 182 1.72 -22.25 18.03
N THR A 183 1.46 -20.98 17.73
CA THR A 183 1.61 -19.87 18.69
C THR A 183 0.74 -18.66 18.36
N GLU A 184 0.12 -18.08 19.39
CA GLU A 184 -0.68 -16.85 19.32
C GLU A 184 0.16 -15.63 18.89
N GLU A 185 1.48 -15.67 19.08
CA GLU A 185 2.40 -14.63 18.61
C GLU A 185 2.35 -14.43 17.09
N LYS A 186 1.84 -15.41 16.34
CA LYS A 186 1.65 -15.34 14.87
C LYS A 186 0.20 -15.06 14.46
N SER A 187 -0.63 -14.56 15.37
CA SER A 187 -2.03 -14.25 15.10
C SER A 187 -2.21 -13.18 14.02
N ALA A 188 -3.11 -13.44 13.07
CA ALA A 188 -3.49 -12.43 12.10
C ALA A 188 -4.27 -11.27 12.73
N ASN A 189 -4.98 -11.54 13.83
CA ASN A 189 -5.76 -10.56 14.59
C ASN A 189 -4.89 -9.63 15.44
N ARG A 190 -3.59 -9.96 15.59
CA ARG A 190 -2.58 -9.15 16.30
C ARG A 190 -1.46 -8.66 15.35
N GLY A 191 -1.68 -8.72 14.04
CA GLY A 191 -0.82 -8.09 13.04
C GLY A 191 0.48 -8.80 12.69
N THR A 192 0.64 -10.04 13.13
CA THR A 192 1.86 -10.86 12.94
C THR A 192 1.68 -12.02 11.98
N CYS A 193 0.58 -12.03 11.21
CA CYS A 193 0.24 -13.03 10.20
C CYS A 193 1.45 -13.46 9.34
N GLU A 194 1.67 -14.77 9.22
CA GLU A 194 2.69 -15.42 8.37
C GLU A 194 2.19 -15.75 6.96
N GLN A 195 0.96 -15.31 6.66
CA GLN A 195 0.28 -15.45 5.37
C GLN A 195 0.26 -16.90 4.82
N PRO A 196 -0.09 -17.91 5.65
CA PRO A 196 -0.13 -19.31 5.22
C PRO A 196 -1.05 -19.55 4.01
N CYS A 197 -2.15 -18.80 3.90
CA CYS A 197 -3.09 -18.84 2.77
C CYS A 197 -2.46 -18.55 1.40
N ARG A 198 -1.25 -17.96 1.36
CA ARG A 198 -0.53 -17.63 0.11
C ARG A 198 0.51 -18.68 -0.28
N ARG A 199 0.65 -19.73 0.52
CA ARG A 199 1.60 -20.84 0.30
C ARG A 199 0.96 -21.93 -0.55
N ARG A 200 1.78 -22.89 -0.99
CA ARG A 200 1.31 -24.12 -1.62
C ARG A 200 0.89 -25.10 -0.52
N TRP A 201 -0.21 -25.80 -0.74
CA TRP A 201 -0.78 -26.78 0.18
C TRP A 201 -1.11 -28.06 -0.59
N TRP A 202 -1.00 -29.21 0.08
CA TRP A 202 -1.51 -30.49 -0.38
C TRP A 202 -2.74 -30.82 0.46
N VAL A 203 -3.80 -31.30 -0.19
CA VAL A 203 -5.01 -31.76 0.49
C VAL A 203 -5.00 -33.28 0.45
N ARG A 204 -5.11 -33.90 1.61
CA ARG A 204 -5.19 -35.36 1.75
C ARG A 204 -6.50 -35.70 2.45
N ALA A 205 -7.33 -36.51 1.80
CA ALA A 205 -8.51 -37.07 2.44
C ALA A 205 -8.12 -38.12 3.48
N GLU A 206 -9.03 -38.38 4.42
CA GLU A 206 -8.84 -39.42 5.45
C GLU A 206 -8.69 -40.82 4.86
N THR A 207 -9.31 -41.06 3.71
CA THR A 207 -9.16 -42.28 2.89
C THR A 207 -7.74 -42.48 2.35
N GLY A 208 -6.86 -41.48 2.54
CA GLY A 208 -5.48 -41.49 2.10
C GLY A 208 -5.26 -40.87 0.72
N GLU A 209 -6.34 -40.54 0.00
CA GLU A 209 -6.28 -39.90 -1.32
C GLU A 209 -5.65 -38.51 -1.22
N GLU A 210 -4.58 -38.29 -1.96
CA GLU A 210 -3.95 -36.98 -2.08
C GLU A 210 -4.49 -36.27 -3.32
N TYR A 211 -5.17 -35.15 -3.10
CA TYR A 211 -5.58 -34.25 -4.17
C TYR A 211 -4.43 -33.31 -4.50
N ILE A 212 -3.54 -33.79 -5.37
CA ILE A 212 -2.55 -32.95 -6.05
C ILE A 212 -3.27 -32.25 -7.19
N TYR A 213 -3.92 -31.15 -6.87
CA TYR A 213 -4.48 -30.31 -7.91
C TYR A 213 -3.31 -29.55 -8.52
N ASP A 214 -3.14 -29.69 -9.83
CA ASP A 214 -1.93 -29.42 -10.62
C ASP A 214 -1.38 -27.97 -10.42
N GLY A 215 -0.63 -27.75 -9.34
CA GLY A 215 -0.10 -26.44 -8.93
C GLY A 215 -0.94 -25.62 -7.93
N VAL A 216 -1.92 -26.21 -7.24
CA VAL A 216 -2.97 -25.46 -6.53
C VAL A 216 -2.56 -24.69 -5.29
N ARG A 217 -3.20 -23.53 -5.20
CA ARG A 217 -3.23 -22.63 -4.06
C ARG A 217 -4.69 -22.20 -3.89
N PHE A 218 -5.47 -22.99 -3.17
CA PHE A 218 -6.92 -22.81 -3.07
C PHE A 218 -7.33 -21.60 -2.20
N LEU A 219 -6.45 -21.14 -1.29
CA LEU A 219 -6.68 -19.97 -0.43
C LEU A 219 -6.01 -18.68 -0.94
N ASN A 220 -5.36 -18.73 -2.11
CA ASN A 220 -4.58 -17.62 -2.63
C ASN A 220 -5.46 -16.71 -3.48
N SER A 221 -6.00 -15.64 -2.90
CA SER A 221 -6.81 -14.67 -3.63
C SER A 221 -5.99 -13.87 -4.65
N ARG A 222 -6.63 -13.45 -5.75
CA ARG A 222 -6.13 -12.33 -6.57
C ARG A 222 -6.17 -11.02 -5.78
N ASP A 223 -5.47 -10.00 -6.27
CA ASP A 223 -5.50 -8.68 -5.67
C ASP A 223 -6.75 -7.92 -6.13
N LEU A 224 -7.35 -7.16 -5.20
CA LEU A 224 -8.44 -6.23 -5.53
C LEU A 224 -7.92 -5.16 -6.49
N CYS A 225 -8.71 -4.85 -7.52
CA CYS A 225 -8.46 -3.72 -8.39
C CYS A 225 -9.78 -3.21 -8.97
N THR A 226 -10.17 -2.00 -8.57
CA THR A 226 -11.40 -1.35 -9.04
C THR A 226 -11.15 -0.15 -9.95
N ILE A 227 -9.94 -0.01 -10.50
CA ILE A 227 -9.54 1.15 -11.32
C ILE A 227 -10.49 1.43 -12.50
N ALA A 228 -11.05 0.37 -13.08
CA ALA A 228 -12.00 0.45 -14.19
C ALA A 228 -13.41 0.90 -13.76
N TYR A 229 -13.70 0.84 -12.46
CA TYR A 229 -15.03 1.02 -11.87
C TYR A 229 -15.12 2.27 -10.98
N ILE A 230 -14.14 3.18 -11.07
CA ILE A 230 -14.12 4.41 -10.28
C ILE A 230 -15.42 5.23 -10.43
N PRO A 231 -16.01 5.38 -11.63
CA PRO A 231 -17.31 6.04 -11.77
C PRO A 231 -18.40 5.41 -10.91
N GLU A 232 -18.53 4.08 -10.91
CA GLU A 232 -19.52 3.33 -10.16
C GLU A 232 -19.31 3.49 -8.65
N LEU A 233 -18.06 3.42 -8.19
CA LEU A 233 -17.72 3.60 -6.77
C LEU A 233 -18.03 5.03 -6.28
N ILE A 234 -17.74 6.06 -7.08
CA ILE A 234 -18.07 7.45 -6.72
C ILE A 234 -19.59 7.67 -6.74
N ASN A 235 -20.29 7.12 -7.74
CA ASN A 235 -21.74 7.18 -7.83
C ASN A 235 -22.44 6.46 -6.66
N ALA A 236 -21.79 5.47 -6.05
CA ALA A 236 -22.24 4.81 -4.83
C ALA A 236 -22.08 5.65 -3.55
N LYS A 237 -21.61 6.90 -3.66
CA LYS A 237 -21.45 7.86 -2.56
C LYS A 237 -20.47 7.38 -1.48
N ILE A 238 -19.44 6.63 -1.88
CA ILE A 238 -18.30 6.30 -1.01
C ILE A 238 -17.48 7.58 -0.81
N ASP A 239 -17.14 7.89 0.45
CA ASP A 239 -16.46 9.13 0.82
C ASP A 239 -14.93 9.00 0.75
N ALA A 240 -14.40 7.80 0.99
CA ALA A 240 -12.96 7.53 0.97
C ALA A 240 -12.59 6.19 0.31
N PHE A 241 -11.55 6.24 -0.52
CA PHE A 241 -10.94 5.11 -1.20
C PHE A 241 -9.61 4.75 -0.57
N LYS A 242 -9.51 3.51 -0.09
CA LYS A 242 -8.32 3.00 0.60
C LYS A 242 -7.50 2.05 -0.26
N ILE A 243 -6.21 2.32 -0.33
CA ILE A 243 -5.24 1.40 -0.94
C ILE A 243 -4.70 0.46 0.15
N GLU A 244 -4.78 -0.86 -0.07
CA GLU A 244 -4.05 -1.85 0.73
C GLU A 244 -2.62 -1.98 0.21
N GLY A 245 -1.65 -1.97 1.12
CA GLY A 245 -0.25 -2.14 0.73
C GLY A 245 0.80 -1.64 1.71
N ARG A 246 0.52 -1.60 3.03
CA ARG A 246 1.51 -1.08 4.01
C ARG A 246 2.85 -1.81 3.97
N MET A 247 2.86 -3.12 3.71
CA MET A 247 4.11 -3.88 3.59
C MET A 247 4.79 -3.74 2.21
N LYS A 248 4.18 -3.02 1.26
CA LYS A 248 4.69 -2.92 -0.11
C LYS A 248 5.84 -1.91 -0.21
N HIS A 249 6.55 -2.00 -1.32
CA HIS A 249 7.64 -1.09 -1.65
C HIS A 249 7.10 0.33 -1.93
N PRO A 250 7.81 1.41 -1.58
CA PRO A 250 7.36 2.78 -1.87
C PRO A 250 6.92 3.01 -3.32
N HIS A 251 7.63 2.42 -4.29
CA HIS A 251 7.25 2.49 -5.70
C HIS A 251 5.91 1.81 -6.04
N TYR A 252 5.52 0.73 -5.34
CA TYR A 252 4.17 0.20 -5.46
C TYR A 252 3.14 1.24 -5.01
N VAL A 253 3.38 1.89 -3.88
CA VAL A 253 2.46 2.92 -3.35
C VAL A 253 2.36 4.09 -4.32
N ASN A 254 3.47 4.55 -4.90
CA ASN A 254 3.50 5.59 -5.93
C ASN A 254 2.62 5.24 -7.14
N VAL A 255 2.89 4.10 -7.80
CA VAL A 255 2.21 3.70 -9.04
C VAL A 255 0.70 3.53 -8.82
N VAL A 256 0.33 2.88 -7.71
CA VAL A 256 -1.09 2.68 -7.37
C VAL A 256 -1.75 4.02 -7.06
N ALA A 257 -1.18 4.83 -6.17
CA ALA A 257 -1.74 6.13 -5.82
C ALA A 257 -1.91 7.04 -7.04
N LYS A 258 -0.88 7.15 -7.88
CA LYS A 258 -0.91 7.93 -9.13
C LYS A 258 -2.01 7.47 -10.06
N SER A 259 -2.11 6.15 -10.31
CA SER A 259 -3.11 5.59 -11.22
C SER A 259 -4.53 5.88 -10.72
N TYR A 260 -4.80 5.70 -9.43
CA TYR A 260 -6.12 5.99 -8.86
C TYR A 260 -6.42 7.48 -8.80
N ARG A 261 -5.44 8.35 -8.50
CA ARG A 261 -5.64 9.80 -8.57
C ARG A 261 -6.04 10.24 -9.97
N GLU A 262 -5.29 9.79 -10.99
CA GLU A 262 -5.59 10.09 -12.38
C GLU A 262 -6.98 9.59 -12.79
N ALA A 263 -7.41 8.42 -12.30
CA ALA A 263 -8.73 7.88 -12.57
C ALA A 263 -9.85 8.69 -11.89
N ILE A 264 -9.66 9.07 -10.62
CA ILE A 264 -10.60 9.91 -9.86
C ILE A 264 -10.75 11.28 -10.54
N ASP A 265 -9.63 11.94 -10.85
CA ASP A 265 -9.66 13.24 -11.51
C ASP A 265 -10.25 13.15 -12.92
N ALA A 266 -9.97 12.07 -13.67
CA ALA A 266 -10.60 11.85 -14.97
C ALA A 266 -12.13 11.74 -14.87
N TYR A 267 -12.68 11.09 -13.83
CA TYR A 267 -14.12 11.05 -13.60
C TYR A 267 -14.68 12.46 -13.34
N TYR A 268 -14.10 13.21 -12.40
CA TYR A 268 -14.58 14.55 -12.06
C TYR A 268 -14.42 15.57 -13.19
N ASN A 269 -13.43 15.39 -14.06
CA ASN A 269 -13.18 16.24 -15.22
C ASN A 269 -13.95 15.77 -16.48
N GLY A 270 -14.77 14.71 -16.40
CA GLY A 270 -15.52 14.19 -17.55
C GLY A 270 -14.65 13.56 -18.65
N THR A 271 -13.43 13.13 -18.32
CA THR A 271 -12.45 12.55 -19.28
C THR A 271 -12.09 11.10 -18.99
N PHE A 272 -12.91 10.39 -18.22
CA PHE A 272 -12.73 8.97 -17.91
C PHE A 272 -13.09 8.11 -19.13
N THR A 273 -12.13 7.34 -19.68
CA THR A 273 -12.32 6.56 -20.90
C THR A 273 -11.69 5.18 -20.81
N LYS A 274 -12.18 4.22 -21.61
CA LYS A 274 -11.62 2.86 -21.69
C LYS A 274 -10.13 2.84 -22.04
N THR A 275 -9.67 3.76 -22.89
CA THR A 275 -8.24 3.89 -23.25
C THR A 275 -7.39 4.26 -22.04
N LYS A 276 -7.84 5.21 -21.21
CA LYS A 276 -7.13 5.55 -19.97
C LYS A 276 -7.15 4.39 -18.97
N VAL A 277 -8.29 3.69 -18.84
CA VAL A 277 -8.39 2.48 -18.02
C VAL A 277 -7.36 1.43 -18.45
N GLY A 278 -7.22 1.16 -19.75
CA GLY A 278 -6.21 0.25 -20.27
C GLY A 278 -4.77 0.65 -19.89
N ARG A 279 -4.44 1.95 -19.96
CA ARG A 279 -3.15 2.47 -19.51
C ARG A 279 -2.94 2.24 -18.01
N TRP A 280 -3.89 2.62 -17.17
CA TRP A 280 -3.76 2.44 -15.71
C TRP A 280 -3.63 0.98 -15.32
N VAL A 281 -4.42 0.07 -15.92
CA VAL A 281 -4.29 -1.37 -15.69
C VAL A 281 -2.90 -1.86 -16.10
N THR A 282 -2.36 -1.35 -17.21
CA THR A 282 -1.00 -1.68 -17.66
C THR A 282 0.05 -1.22 -16.66
N ASP A 283 -0.07 0.01 -16.13
CA ASP A 283 0.84 0.54 -15.12
C ASP A 283 0.77 -0.25 -13.81
N LEU A 284 -0.44 -0.60 -13.34
CA LEU A 284 -0.65 -1.43 -12.15
C LEU A 284 -0.07 -2.84 -12.31
N LYS A 285 -0.04 -3.42 -13.53
CA LYS A 285 0.61 -4.71 -13.80
C LYS A 285 2.14 -4.65 -13.68
N LYS A 286 2.76 -3.47 -13.74
CA LYS A 286 4.22 -3.30 -13.59
C LYS A 286 4.66 -3.47 -12.13
N VAL A 287 3.81 -3.17 -11.17
CA VAL A 287 4.14 -3.36 -9.74
C VAL A 287 3.63 -4.70 -9.22
N TYR A 288 4.03 -5.06 -8.00
CA TYR A 288 3.69 -6.36 -7.42
C TYR A 288 2.19 -6.61 -7.49
N ASN A 289 1.77 -7.71 -8.11
CA ASN A 289 0.37 -8.14 -8.12
C ASN A 289 0.26 -9.67 -8.24
N ARG A 290 -0.88 -10.23 -7.84
CA ARG A 290 -1.23 -11.65 -8.03
C ARG A 290 -2.31 -11.87 -9.11
N GLY A 291 -2.41 -10.94 -10.05
CA GLY A 291 -3.58 -10.81 -10.91
C GLY A 291 -4.68 -10.01 -10.21
N PHE A 292 -5.68 -9.61 -10.97
CA PHE A 292 -6.70 -8.68 -10.50
C PHE A 292 -8.10 -9.30 -10.50
N THR A 293 -8.89 -8.88 -9.53
CA THR A 293 -10.33 -9.13 -9.40
C THR A 293 -11.00 -7.83 -8.93
N PRO A 294 -12.24 -7.54 -9.36
CA PRO A 294 -13.00 -6.43 -8.78
C PRO A 294 -13.55 -6.77 -7.38
N GLY A 295 -13.29 -7.97 -6.86
CA GLY A 295 -13.77 -8.42 -5.55
C GLY A 295 -15.29 -8.59 -5.51
N PHE A 296 -15.87 -8.38 -4.33
CA PHE A 296 -17.30 -8.61 -4.08
C PHE A 296 -18.23 -7.50 -4.60
N TYR A 297 -17.67 -6.40 -5.14
CA TYR A 297 -18.47 -5.21 -5.48
C TYR A 297 -19.55 -5.47 -6.53
N PHE A 298 -19.28 -6.36 -7.51
CA PHE A 298 -20.17 -6.59 -8.65
C PHE A 298 -20.65 -8.04 -8.80
N LYS A 299 -19.97 -9.00 -8.15
CA LYS A 299 -20.34 -10.40 -8.18
C LYS A 299 -19.91 -11.10 -6.90
N ARG A 300 -20.50 -12.27 -6.63
CA ARG A 300 -19.92 -13.21 -5.68
C ARG A 300 -18.59 -13.72 -6.24
N MET A 301 -17.58 -13.83 -5.38
CA MET A 301 -16.29 -14.40 -5.80
C MET A 301 -16.45 -15.87 -6.21
N THR A 302 -15.76 -16.24 -7.28
CA THR A 302 -15.67 -17.61 -7.80
C THR A 302 -14.20 -18.05 -7.88
N GLU A 303 -13.95 -19.27 -8.36
CA GLU A 303 -12.59 -19.79 -8.58
C GLU A 303 -11.72 -18.84 -9.43
N GLU A 304 -12.32 -18.13 -10.39
CA GLU A 304 -11.61 -17.17 -11.25
C GLU A 304 -10.98 -16.00 -10.48
N ASP A 305 -11.50 -15.71 -9.28
CA ASP A 305 -10.99 -14.64 -8.42
C ASP A 305 -9.84 -15.10 -7.51
N HIS A 306 -9.46 -16.37 -7.63
CA HIS A 306 -8.29 -16.96 -7.00
C HIS A 306 -7.10 -17.08 -7.96
N GLN A 307 -5.92 -17.18 -7.38
CA GLN A 307 -4.64 -17.30 -8.07
C GLN A 307 -4.08 -18.70 -7.83
N HIS A 308 -4.54 -19.63 -8.66
CA HIS A 308 -4.11 -21.03 -8.61
C HIS A 308 -2.72 -21.24 -9.25
N LYS A 309 -2.32 -20.44 -10.25
CA LYS A 309 -1.13 -20.70 -11.07
C LYS A 309 0.19 -20.27 -10.39
N SER A 310 0.24 -19.13 -9.70
CA SER A 310 1.48 -18.60 -9.08
C SER A 310 1.35 -18.17 -7.61
N PRO A 311 2.31 -18.47 -6.70
CA PRO A 311 2.25 -18.00 -5.30
C PRO A 311 2.71 -16.54 -5.15
N SER A 312 3.42 -16.07 -6.17
CA SER A 312 4.27 -14.89 -6.12
C SER A 312 3.75 -13.80 -7.04
N ASN A 313 4.54 -12.74 -7.14
CA ASN A 313 4.31 -11.67 -8.08
C ASN A 313 4.14 -12.21 -9.51
N LEU A 314 3.11 -11.74 -10.22
CA LEU A 314 2.94 -11.96 -11.66
C LEU A 314 3.66 -10.91 -12.51
N SER A 315 4.01 -9.77 -11.93
CA SER A 315 4.75 -8.75 -12.68
C SER A 315 6.15 -9.22 -13.05
N HIS A 316 6.54 -8.99 -14.30
CA HIS A 316 7.86 -9.28 -14.83
C HIS A 316 8.87 -8.13 -14.64
N TYR A 317 8.40 -6.98 -14.15
CA TYR A 317 9.26 -5.84 -13.85
C TYR A 317 10.03 -6.06 -12.55
N ARG A 318 11.26 -5.51 -12.50
CA ARG A 318 12.13 -5.58 -11.32
C ARG A 318 12.99 -4.34 -11.19
N TYR A 319 13.53 -4.17 -9.99
CA TYR A 319 14.50 -3.13 -9.67
C TYR A 319 15.91 -3.69 -9.84
N ILE A 320 16.68 -3.15 -10.78
CA ILE A 320 18.09 -3.50 -10.97
C ILE A 320 18.92 -2.39 -10.35
N LYS A 321 19.59 -2.67 -9.23
CA LYS A 321 20.56 -1.71 -8.67
C LYS A 321 21.69 -1.54 -9.68
N VAL A 322 21.93 -0.31 -10.12
CA VAL A 322 23.01 0.03 -11.07
C VAL A 322 24.15 0.79 -10.42
N GLY A 323 23.90 1.42 -9.27
CA GLY A 323 24.89 2.25 -8.59
C GLY A 323 24.35 2.94 -7.35
N GLN A 324 25.01 4.03 -6.99
CA GLN A 324 24.69 4.90 -5.85
C GLN A 324 25.06 6.35 -6.12
N ILE A 325 24.49 7.26 -5.34
CA ILE A 325 24.85 8.68 -5.32
C ILE A 325 25.97 8.88 -4.30
N ASP A 326 27.07 9.46 -4.75
CA ASP A 326 28.19 9.81 -3.88
C ASP A 326 28.04 11.23 -3.34
N LYS A 327 27.65 12.18 -4.20
CA LYS A 327 27.48 13.58 -3.84
C LYS A 327 26.36 14.22 -4.67
N TYR A 328 25.47 14.97 -4.03
CA TYR A 328 24.44 15.76 -4.69
C TYR A 328 24.69 17.26 -4.50
N ASN A 329 24.61 18.01 -5.59
CA ASN A 329 24.69 19.47 -5.59
C ASN A 329 23.26 20.06 -5.69
N PRO A 330 22.71 20.64 -4.62
CA PRO A 330 21.35 21.19 -4.64
C PRO A 330 21.23 22.46 -5.51
N ARG A 331 22.33 23.19 -5.77
CA ARG A 331 22.29 24.40 -6.61
C ARG A 331 22.14 24.05 -8.08
N THR A 332 22.88 23.05 -8.55
CA THR A 332 22.83 22.62 -9.96
C THR A 332 21.84 21.48 -10.19
N GLY A 333 21.39 20.78 -9.15
CA GLY A 333 20.54 19.59 -9.24
C GLY A 333 21.23 18.35 -9.79
N PHE A 334 22.56 18.38 -9.97
CA PHE A 334 23.33 17.22 -10.42
C PHE A 334 23.85 16.39 -9.24
N ALA A 335 23.82 15.08 -9.41
CA ALA A 335 24.48 14.13 -8.53
C ALA A 335 25.64 13.43 -9.23
N ASN A 336 26.77 13.34 -8.54
CA ASN A 336 27.85 12.43 -8.88
C ASN A 336 27.42 11.03 -8.47
N ILE A 337 27.47 10.11 -9.43
CA ILE A 337 27.02 8.73 -9.25
C ILE A 337 28.16 7.77 -9.56
N THR A 338 28.26 6.72 -8.76
CA THR A 338 29.11 5.56 -9.03
C THR A 338 28.24 4.41 -9.53
N LEU A 339 28.45 4.00 -10.78
CA LEU A 339 27.84 2.82 -11.37
C LEU A 339 28.74 1.60 -11.13
N ASP A 340 28.21 0.60 -10.41
CA ASP A 340 28.90 -0.64 -10.07
C ASP A 340 28.29 -1.88 -10.77
N ASN A 341 27.19 -1.69 -11.51
CA ASN A 341 26.48 -2.78 -12.16
C ASN A 341 25.72 -2.33 -13.43
N GLY A 342 26.39 -2.39 -14.57
CA GLY A 342 25.75 -2.13 -15.86
C GLY A 342 25.98 -0.71 -16.35
N TYR A 343 24.98 -0.11 -16.99
CA TYR A 343 25.04 1.23 -17.56
C TYR A 343 23.71 1.94 -17.31
N LEU A 344 23.70 3.26 -17.46
CA LEU A 344 22.50 4.07 -17.48
C LEU A 344 22.28 4.61 -18.90
N THR A 345 21.03 4.55 -19.36
CA THR A 345 20.60 5.08 -20.66
C THR A 345 19.65 6.24 -20.42
N GLN A 346 19.68 7.21 -21.33
CA GLN A 346 18.70 8.27 -21.35
C GLN A 346 17.28 7.67 -21.44
N ASN A 347 16.37 8.23 -20.65
CA ASN A 347 14.97 7.76 -20.50
C ASN A 347 14.82 6.41 -19.79
N ASP A 348 15.86 5.87 -19.16
CA ASP A 348 15.65 4.77 -18.21
C ASP A 348 14.74 5.25 -17.06
N ASP A 349 13.75 4.42 -16.72
CA ASP A 349 12.88 4.63 -15.56
C ASP A 349 13.69 4.31 -14.29
N ILE A 350 14.04 5.35 -13.53
CA ILE A 350 14.94 5.24 -12.39
C ILE A 350 14.27 5.56 -11.07
N ILE A 351 14.67 4.81 -10.05
CA ILE A 351 14.26 5.01 -8.68
C ILE A 351 15.50 5.17 -7.82
N ILE A 352 15.57 6.30 -7.13
CA ILE A 352 16.65 6.63 -6.20
C ILE A 352 16.09 6.49 -4.79
N MET A 353 16.69 5.61 -4.01
CA MET A 353 16.21 5.29 -2.67
C MET A 353 17.34 5.18 -1.67
N GLY A 354 17.16 5.87 -0.55
CA GLY A 354 18.04 5.77 0.60
C GLY A 354 18.02 4.40 1.23
N LYS A 355 19.19 3.85 1.60
CA LYS A 355 19.24 2.69 2.49
C LYS A 355 18.83 3.09 3.92
N SER A 356 19.44 4.14 4.45
CA SER A 356 19.26 4.65 5.82
C SER A 356 18.72 6.08 5.89
N THR A 357 18.45 6.70 4.73
CA THR A 357 17.86 8.04 4.64
C THR A 357 16.40 7.95 4.19
N ASP A 358 15.65 9.05 4.24
CA ASP A 358 14.28 9.12 3.72
C ASP A 358 14.21 9.52 2.23
N THR A 359 15.30 9.39 1.47
CA THR A 359 15.30 9.70 0.03
C THR A 359 14.40 8.71 -0.71
N TYR A 360 13.45 9.25 -1.47
CA TYR A 360 12.69 8.54 -2.49
C TYR A 360 12.47 9.50 -3.67
N ILE A 361 13.02 9.17 -4.82
CA ILE A 361 12.82 9.91 -6.07
C ILE A 361 12.54 8.88 -7.16
N HIS A 362 11.50 9.13 -7.95
CA HIS A 362 11.14 8.34 -9.12
C HIS A 362 11.05 9.30 -10.31
N GLN A 363 11.90 9.08 -11.31
CA GLN A 363 12.02 9.95 -12.47
C GLN A 363 12.53 9.16 -13.68
N GLU A 364 12.49 9.78 -14.85
CA GLU A 364 13.26 9.33 -16.00
C GLU A 364 14.67 9.92 -15.96
N ALA A 365 15.67 9.15 -16.40
CA ALA A 365 17.05 9.60 -16.53
C ALA A 365 17.20 10.52 -17.76
N LYS A 366 16.78 11.78 -17.65
CA LYS A 366 16.73 12.73 -18.79
C LYS A 366 18.10 13.26 -19.22
N ILE A 367 18.94 13.66 -18.26
CA ILE A 367 20.26 14.25 -18.51
C ILE A 367 21.31 13.47 -17.73
N ILE A 368 22.23 12.85 -18.47
CA ILE A 368 23.34 12.07 -17.95
C ILE A 368 24.63 12.63 -18.55
N LYS A 369 25.66 12.87 -17.72
CA LYS A 369 26.98 13.29 -18.19
C LYS A 369 28.04 12.25 -17.89
N PHE A 370 28.95 12.06 -18.83
CA PHE A 370 30.15 11.26 -18.67
C PHE A 370 31.35 12.05 -19.22
N LYS A 371 32.39 12.25 -18.39
CA LYS A 371 33.51 13.15 -18.69
C LYS A 371 33.03 14.53 -19.16
N GLU A 372 32.13 15.13 -18.37
CA GLU A 372 31.53 16.47 -18.58
C GLU A 372 30.66 16.65 -19.83
N LYS A 373 30.54 15.63 -20.69
CA LYS A 373 29.69 15.64 -21.88
C LYS A 373 28.39 14.92 -21.63
N GLU A 374 27.29 15.46 -22.13
CA GLU A 374 26.01 14.75 -22.13
C GLU A 374 26.08 13.52 -23.02
N VAL A 375 25.55 12.40 -22.53
CA VAL A 375 25.57 11.11 -23.22
C VAL A 375 24.19 10.47 -23.18
N SER A 376 23.80 9.82 -24.28
CA SER A 376 22.58 9.02 -24.33
C SER A 376 22.72 7.69 -23.58
N LYS A 377 23.96 7.23 -23.34
CA LYS A 377 24.27 6.00 -22.63
C LYS A 377 25.66 6.06 -22.01
N THR A 378 25.79 5.67 -20.74
CA THR A 378 27.10 5.56 -20.09
C THR A 378 27.86 4.31 -20.56
N PRO A 379 29.21 4.30 -20.45
CA PRO A 379 29.95 3.05 -20.42
C PRO A 379 29.45 2.10 -19.33
N ARG A 380 29.90 0.84 -19.38
CA ARG A 380 29.53 -0.17 -18.40
C ARG A 380 30.40 -0.05 -17.14
N GLY A 381 29.78 0.23 -16.00
CA GLY A 381 30.36 0.09 -14.66
C GLY A 381 30.24 -1.35 -14.15
N THR A 382 31.25 -1.79 -13.39
CA THR A 382 31.27 -3.09 -12.73
C THR A 382 31.81 -2.93 -11.30
N LYS A 383 31.65 -3.95 -10.45
CA LYS A 383 32.22 -3.93 -9.09
C LYS A 383 33.75 -3.79 -9.09
N VAL A 384 34.43 -4.40 -10.07
CA VAL A 384 35.91 -4.36 -10.19
C VAL A 384 36.38 -3.05 -10.79
N LYS A 385 35.62 -2.51 -11.75
CA LYS A 385 35.88 -1.23 -12.41
C LYS A 385 34.62 -0.36 -12.38
N PRO A 386 34.37 0.33 -11.25
CA PRO A 386 33.24 1.24 -11.15
C PRO A 386 33.37 2.41 -12.12
N LEU A 387 32.24 2.96 -12.55
CA LEU A 387 32.20 4.10 -13.46
C LEU A 387 31.61 5.33 -12.75
N LEU A 388 32.30 6.45 -12.84
CA LEU A 388 31.79 7.75 -12.40
C LEU A 388 31.04 8.44 -13.53
N ALA A 389 29.86 8.95 -13.21
CA ALA A 389 29.02 9.76 -14.10
C ALA A 389 28.28 10.83 -13.29
N GLU A 390 27.61 11.76 -13.97
CA GLU A 390 26.68 12.70 -13.34
C GLU A 390 25.26 12.47 -13.85
N LEU A 391 24.29 12.66 -12.98
CA LEU A 391 22.87 12.53 -13.29
C LEU A 391 22.11 13.74 -12.75
N LYS A 392 21.26 14.35 -13.59
CA LYS A 392 20.32 15.38 -13.14
C LYS A 392 19.18 14.75 -12.34
N ILE A 393 18.95 15.23 -11.12
CA ILE A 393 17.91 14.72 -10.22
C ILE A 393 16.78 15.75 -10.07
N GLU A 394 15.52 15.31 -10.21
CA GLU A 394 14.30 16.14 -10.12
C GLU A 394 13.81 16.35 -8.68
N GLY A 395 14.69 16.17 -7.69
CA GLY A 395 14.42 16.25 -6.27
C GLY A 395 15.70 16.38 -5.47
N LYS A 396 15.58 16.36 -4.14
CA LYS A 396 16.74 16.44 -3.24
C LYS A 396 17.19 15.04 -2.82
N ALA A 397 18.35 14.63 -3.28
CA ALA A 397 19.06 13.47 -2.75
C ALA A 397 19.95 13.89 -1.57
N ILE A 398 20.36 12.93 -0.73
CA ILE A 398 21.23 13.21 0.41
C ILE A 398 22.68 12.85 0.06
N SER A 399 23.59 13.80 0.31
CA SER A 399 25.02 13.70 -0.03
C SER A 399 25.80 12.90 1.01
N ASN A 400 25.51 11.60 1.17
CA ASN A 400 26.15 10.74 2.17
C ASN A 400 26.47 9.32 1.67
N GLY A 401 26.47 9.06 0.35
CA GLY A 401 26.90 7.79 -0.22
C GLY A 401 25.95 6.60 -0.04
N VAL A 402 24.77 6.78 0.58
CA VAL A 402 23.83 5.67 0.91
C VAL A 402 22.57 5.63 0.04
N ASP A 403 22.37 6.62 -0.83
CA ASP A 403 21.26 6.65 -1.77
C ASP A 403 21.59 5.79 -2.99
N LYS A 404 20.83 4.71 -3.19
CA LYS A 404 21.04 3.74 -4.26
C LYS A 404 20.20 4.07 -5.48
N ILE A 405 20.74 3.80 -6.66
CA ILE A 405 20.07 4.01 -7.94
C ILE A 405 19.64 2.66 -8.50
N TYR A 406 18.36 2.56 -8.84
CA TYR A 406 17.74 1.38 -9.43
C TYR A 406 17.14 1.73 -10.77
N ILE A 407 17.31 0.88 -11.78
CA ILE A 407 16.51 0.90 -13.00
C ILE A 407 15.30 -0.01 -12.79
N PHE A 408 14.10 0.50 -13.07
CA PHE A 408 12.87 -0.28 -13.08
C PHE A 408 12.58 -0.77 -14.50
N THR A 409 12.65 -2.09 -14.72
CA THR A 409 12.57 -2.65 -16.08
C THR A 409 12.10 -4.10 -16.11
N ASP A 410 11.53 -4.51 -17.24
CA ASP A 410 11.16 -5.88 -17.62
C ASP A 410 12.14 -6.51 -18.64
N LYS A 411 13.07 -5.74 -19.21
CA LYS A 411 13.99 -6.14 -20.32
C LYS A 411 14.80 -7.42 -20.05
N THR A 412 15.02 -7.73 -18.80
CA THR A 412 15.83 -8.87 -18.37
C THR A 412 15.04 -10.16 -18.15
N TYR A 413 13.71 -10.11 -18.30
CA TYR A 413 12.89 -11.31 -18.32
C TYR A 413 13.00 -11.93 -19.71
N LYS A 414 13.67 -13.07 -19.86
CA LYS A 414 13.52 -13.87 -21.09
C LYS A 414 12.03 -14.17 -21.21
N LYS A 415 11.39 -13.82 -22.33
CA LYS A 415 10.00 -14.22 -22.64
C LYS A 415 9.94 -15.75 -22.54
N LYS A 416 9.64 -16.31 -21.36
CA LYS A 416 9.17 -17.68 -21.26
C LYS A 416 7.82 -17.67 -21.97
N LYS A 417 7.78 -18.22 -23.19
CA LYS A 417 6.53 -18.65 -23.80
C LYS A 417 5.94 -19.66 -22.82
N TYR A 418 5.04 -19.21 -21.96
CA TYR A 418 4.13 -20.12 -21.30
C TYR A 418 3.11 -20.47 -22.38
N SER A 419 3.18 -21.69 -22.92
CA SER A 419 2.05 -22.27 -23.64
C SER A 419 0.85 -22.22 -22.69
N LEU A 420 -0.26 -21.67 -23.21
CA LEU A 420 -1.50 -21.46 -22.46
C LEU A 420 -2.03 -22.75 -21.86
#